data_AF-A0A7V9QFL6-F1
#
_entry.id   AF-A0A7V9QFL6-F1
#
_cell.length_a   1.000
_cell.length_b   1.000
_cell.length_c   1.000
_cell.angle_alpha   90.00
_cell.angle_beta   90.00
_cell.angle_gamma   90.00
#
_symmetry.space_group_name_H-M   'P 1'
#
loop_
_entity.id
_entity.type
_entity.pdbx_description
1 polymer ?
#
loop_
_entity_poly.entity_id
_entity_poly.type
_entity_poly.pdbx_seq_one_letter_code
_entity_poly.pdbx_strand_id
1 'polypeptide(L)'
;MTARLPAEDIDDVDPLEARTPESSKEPGAIQSPNLATLEAAMETQPGVRSMAATLLVIMATFYTLYFARAFFLPVTFGLLLNLLLSPSVRTLKRARIPEPVGAAIVVLMIVAAVGLGGYFLTDPAQEWITKAPQSVAAANVKIRKLRKPMEQVSKSADQMARAATSGSSSSPRPQEVTLAGPTLMDRFVETSAAFLAGVLETLVLLYFLLASGDLFLQKLTKMLPLFRDKKKAVAIARETETSISLYLSTVALINVVEGGIITLIMWALGMPNPVLWGVLVLFLEFIPYLGALVLVGVLTLAALSTFDSVGHIIAVPASYLVVNLLQAYVVTPLLLG
;
A
#
# COMPACT_ATOMS: atom_id res chain seq x y z
N MET A 1 -52.35 45.12 -102.70
CA MET A 1 -51.67 46.41 -102.56
C MET A 1 -50.66 46.26 -101.44
N THR A 2 -49.54 45.64 -101.81
CA THR A 2 -48.36 45.28 -101.01
C THR A 2 -47.24 45.25 -102.05
N ALA A 3 -46.22 46.08 -101.90
CA ALA A 3 -45.19 46.29 -102.90
C ALA A 3 -44.18 45.11 -102.93
N ARG A 4 -43.69 44.82 -104.14
CA ARG A 4 -42.83 43.69 -104.57
C ARG A 4 -41.34 43.89 -104.25
N LEU A 5 -40.69 42.78 -103.85
CA LEU A 5 -39.46 42.11 -104.36
C LEU A 5 -38.60 42.81 -105.46
N PRO A 6 -37.26 42.57 -105.56
CA PRO A 6 -36.71 41.27 -105.98
C PRO A 6 -35.36 40.79 -105.39
N ALA A 7 -35.05 39.54 -105.74
CA ALA A 7 -33.86 38.75 -105.44
C ALA A 7 -32.66 39.11 -106.31
N GLU A 8 -31.45 38.74 -105.87
CA GLU A 8 -30.34 38.36 -106.76
C GLU A 8 -29.34 37.44 -106.03
N ASP A 9 -28.59 36.70 -106.82
CA ASP A 9 -28.12 35.33 -106.63
C ASP A 9 -26.57 35.27 -106.78
N ILE A 10 -25.95 34.31 -106.09
CA ILE A 10 -24.61 33.65 -106.24
C ILE A 10 -23.34 34.49 -106.47
N ASP A 11 -22.28 34.25 -105.65
CA ASP A 11 -21.01 33.60 -106.10
C ASP A 11 -19.89 33.57 -105.03
N ASP A 12 -19.41 32.34 -104.80
CA ASP A 12 -18.01 31.88 -104.73
C ASP A 12 -17.05 32.04 -103.51
N VAL A 13 -16.48 30.87 -103.16
CA VAL A 13 -15.14 30.48 -102.63
C VAL A 13 -14.56 31.14 -101.35
N ASP A 14 -14.20 30.34 -100.34
CA ASP A 14 -12.83 29.77 -100.20
C ASP A 14 -12.62 28.90 -98.93
N PRO A 15 -12.15 27.64 -99.05
CA PRO A 15 -11.71 26.80 -97.94
C PRO A 15 -10.17 26.76 -97.83
N LEU A 16 -9.62 26.89 -96.61
CA LEU A 16 -8.42 26.21 -96.06
C LEU A 16 -7.77 27.03 -94.92
N GLU A 17 -7.16 26.30 -93.97
CA GLU A 17 -6.09 26.74 -93.03
C GLU A 17 -6.47 27.66 -91.85
N ALA A 18 -6.01 27.47 -90.60
CA ALA A 18 -5.16 26.46 -89.97
C ALA A 18 -5.13 26.64 -88.42
N ARG A 19 -5.16 25.52 -87.69
CA ARG A 19 -4.38 25.13 -86.47
C ARG A 19 -4.57 25.90 -85.13
N THR A 20 -5.19 25.30 -84.10
CA THR A 20 -4.65 24.50 -82.93
C THR A 20 -4.82 25.25 -81.57
N PRO A 21 -4.71 24.62 -80.36
CA PRO A 21 -5.77 23.92 -79.61
C PRO A 21 -5.86 24.34 -78.10
N GLU A 22 -6.51 23.52 -77.24
CA GLU A 22 -6.74 23.62 -75.77
C GLU A 22 -8.07 24.32 -75.36
N SER A 23 -8.91 23.82 -74.45
CA SER A 23 -8.67 22.99 -73.27
C SER A 23 -9.90 22.13 -72.91
N SER A 24 -9.64 20.82 -72.79
CA SER A 24 -10.07 19.90 -71.73
C SER A 24 -11.34 20.21 -70.91
N LYS A 25 -12.32 19.31 -71.01
CA LYS A 25 -13.27 19.01 -69.93
C LYS A 25 -12.48 18.60 -68.68
N GLU A 26 -12.63 19.35 -67.59
CA GLU A 26 -12.18 18.92 -66.26
C GLU A 26 -13.35 18.51 -65.33
N PRO A 27 -13.07 17.59 -64.39
CA PRO A 27 -14.05 16.79 -63.66
C PRO A 27 -14.41 17.44 -62.32
N GLY A 28 -15.59 17.08 -61.79
CA GLY A 28 -15.97 17.17 -60.37
C GLY A 28 -15.42 18.35 -59.57
N ALA A 29 -16.21 19.41 -59.44
CA ALA A 29 -15.96 20.50 -58.51
C ALA A 29 -15.54 19.97 -57.13
N ILE A 30 -14.24 20.09 -56.82
CA ILE A 30 -13.72 19.89 -55.48
C ILE A 30 -14.34 20.99 -54.64
N GLN A 31 -15.33 20.64 -53.81
CA GLN A 31 -15.86 21.55 -52.80
C GLN A 31 -14.69 22.08 -52.00
N SER A 32 -14.48 23.39 -52.08
CA SER A 32 -13.47 24.09 -51.29
C SER A 32 -13.71 23.73 -49.82
N PRO A 33 -12.70 23.31 -49.05
CA PRO A 33 -12.87 23.06 -47.62
C PRO A 33 -13.45 24.33 -46.99
N ASN A 34 -14.71 24.26 -46.59
CA ASN A 34 -15.40 25.42 -46.07
C ASN A 34 -14.78 25.73 -44.70
N LEU A 35 -14.08 26.86 -44.62
CA LEU A 35 -13.35 27.30 -43.43
C LEU A 35 -14.27 27.41 -42.20
N ALA A 36 -15.55 27.72 -42.41
CA ALA A 36 -16.56 27.74 -41.36
C ALA A 36 -16.84 26.34 -40.76
N THR A 37 -16.73 25.28 -41.56
CA THR A 37 -16.90 23.89 -41.09
C THR A 37 -15.66 23.40 -40.35
N LEU A 38 -14.47 23.91 -40.70
CA LEU A 38 -13.21 23.64 -39.99
C LEU A 38 -13.15 24.40 -38.65
N GLU A 39 -13.60 25.66 -38.59
CA GLU A 39 -13.73 26.41 -37.34
C GLU A 39 -14.73 25.74 -36.38
N ALA A 40 -15.89 25.31 -36.87
CA ALA A 40 -16.88 24.60 -36.06
C ALA A 40 -16.38 23.23 -35.55
N ALA A 41 -15.53 22.53 -36.30
CA ALA A 41 -14.90 21.27 -35.87
C ALA A 41 -13.78 21.47 -34.84
N MET A 42 -13.16 22.66 -34.79
CA MET A 42 -12.15 23.02 -33.80
C MET A 42 -12.75 23.56 -32.49
N GLU A 43 -13.88 24.28 -32.55
CA GLU A 43 -14.64 24.70 -31.35
C GLU A 43 -15.30 23.53 -30.60
N THR A 44 -15.53 22.40 -31.28
CA THR A 44 -16.26 21.23 -30.75
C THR A 44 -15.36 20.14 -30.13
N GLN A 45 -14.10 20.43 -29.79
CA GLN A 45 -13.24 19.50 -29.02
C GLN A 45 -12.95 19.93 -27.55
N PRO A 46 -13.94 20.32 -26.73
CA PRO A 46 -13.73 20.52 -25.30
C PRO A 46 -13.37 19.21 -24.57
N GLY A 47 -13.64 18.04 -25.17
CA GLY A 47 -13.39 16.72 -24.57
C GLY A 47 -11.91 16.40 -24.36
N VAL A 48 -11.07 16.50 -25.40
CA VAL A 48 -9.66 16.05 -25.33
C VAL A 48 -8.80 16.97 -24.45
N ARG A 49 -9.01 18.29 -24.55
CA ARG A 49 -8.27 19.28 -23.73
C ARG A 49 -8.69 19.22 -22.26
N SER A 50 -9.96 18.96 -21.97
CA SER A 50 -10.45 18.72 -20.60
C SER A 50 -9.94 17.39 -20.03
N MET A 51 -9.88 16.32 -20.84
CA MET A 51 -9.33 15.03 -20.42
C MET A 51 -7.83 15.11 -20.16
N ALA A 52 -7.07 15.78 -21.03
CA ALA A 52 -5.64 15.99 -20.85
C ALA A 52 -5.36 16.86 -19.61
N ALA A 53 -6.13 17.93 -19.39
CA ALA A 53 -6.01 18.75 -18.19
C ALA A 53 -6.35 17.96 -16.92
N THR A 54 -7.41 17.14 -16.94
CA THR A 54 -7.78 16.28 -15.81
C THR A 54 -6.68 15.25 -15.52
N LEU A 55 -6.13 14.61 -16.54
CA LEU A 55 -5.02 13.66 -16.40
C LEU A 55 -3.77 14.35 -15.81
N LEU A 56 -3.44 15.55 -16.30
CA LEU A 56 -2.32 16.34 -15.77
C LEU A 56 -2.54 16.76 -14.32
N VAL A 57 -3.75 17.17 -13.95
CA VAL A 57 -4.08 17.49 -12.55
C VAL A 57 -3.98 16.25 -11.67
N ILE A 58 -4.46 15.10 -12.13
CA ILE A 58 -4.33 13.82 -11.41
C ILE A 58 -2.85 13.47 -11.23
N MET A 59 -2.04 13.50 -12.29
CA MET A 59 -0.60 13.23 -12.21
C MET A 59 0.12 14.22 -11.30
N ALA A 60 -0.18 15.51 -11.43
CA ALA A 60 0.40 16.56 -10.59
C ALA A 60 0.02 16.36 -9.12
N THR A 61 -1.21 15.93 -8.83
CA THR A 61 -1.68 15.61 -7.49
C THR A 61 -0.89 14.43 -6.92
N PHE A 62 -0.77 13.32 -7.66
CA PHE A 62 0.01 12.16 -7.22
C PHE A 62 1.50 12.49 -7.04
N TYR A 63 2.09 13.27 -7.94
CA TYR A 63 3.47 13.71 -7.84
C TYR A 63 3.69 14.60 -6.61
N THR A 64 2.77 15.54 -6.37
CA THR A 64 2.82 16.41 -5.18
C THR A 64 2.68 15.59 -3.90
N LEU A 65 1.78 14.62 -3.87
CA LEU A 65 1.63 13.69 -2.73
C LEU A 65 2.90 12.87 -2.50
N TYR A 66 3.50 12.36 -3.58
CA TYR A 66 4.76 11.62 -3.51
C TYR A 66 5.90 12.50 -2.96
N PHE A 67 6.02 13.73 -3.43
CA PHE A 67 7.03 14.68 -2.98
C PHE A 67 6.80 15.07 -1.50
N ALA A 68 5.56 15.34 -1.13
CA ALA A 68 5.19 15.76 0.22
C ALA A 68 5.02 14.60 1.22
N ARG A 69 5.27 13.35 0.82
CA ARG A 69 5.13 12.16 1.68
C ARG A 69 5.93 12.27 2.99
N ALA A 70 7.09 12.94 2.95
CA ALA A 70 7.94 13.14 4.12
C ALA A 70 7.24 13.94 5.22
N PHE A 71 6.33 14.85 4.85
CA PHE A 71 5.51 15.62 5.77
C PHE A 71 4.16 14.94 6.07
N PHE A 72 3.50 14.38 5.04
CA PHE A 72 2.20 13.75 5.22
C PHE A 72 2.23 12.47 6.05
N LEU A 73 3.32 11.68 6.00
CA LEU A 73 3.44 10.45 6.78
C LEU A 73 3.40 10.72 8.29
N PRO A 74 4.27 11.58 8.88
CA PRO A 74 4.19 11.92 10.30
C PRO A 74 2.83 12.48 10.71
N VAL A 75 2.23 13.34 9.90
CA VAL A 75 0.90 13.92 10.18
C VAL A 75 -0.18 12.83 10.20
N THR A 76 -0.15 11.91 9.24
CA THR A 76 -1.14 10.82 9.16
C THR A 76 -0.98 9.86 10.34
N PHE A 77 0.23 9.44 10.66
CA PHE A 77 0.49 8.60 11.83
C PHE A 77 0.12 9.32 13.13
N GLY A 78 0.45 10.61 13.25
CA GLY A 78 0.06 11.43 14.40
C GLY A 78 -1.46 11.51 14.56
N LEU A 79 -2.22 11.63 13.46
CA LEU A 79 -3.68 11.63 13.48
C LEU A 79 -4.25 10.26 13.88
N LEU A 80 -3.73 9.16 13.30
CA LEU A 80 -4.16 7.80 13.65
C LEU A 80 -3.88 7.49 15.11
N LEU A 81 -2.68 7.80 15.60
CA LEU A 81 -2.30 7.65 17.01
C LEU A 81 -3.12 8.56 17.91
N ASN A 82 -3.45 9.78 17.47
CA ASN A 82 -4.34 10.66 18.23
C ASN A 82 -5.73 10.03 18.38
N LEU A 83 -6.31 9.49 17.31
CA LEU A 83 -7.60 8.78 17.39
C LEU A 83 -7.53 7.57 18.31
N LEU A 84 -6.43 6.82 18.25
CA LEU A 84 -6.19 5.65 19.11
C LEU A 84 -6.03 6.03 20.60
N LEU A 85 -5.34 7.14 20.91
CA LEU A 85 -4.96 7.53 22.27
C LEU A 85 -5.87 8.60 22.90
N SER A 86 -6.74 9.22 22.10
CA SER A 86 -7.81 10.14 22.55
C SER A 86 -8.66 9.58 23.70
N PRO A 87 -9.11 8.31 23.72
CA PRO A 87 -9.92 7.80 24.82
C PRO A 87 -9.14 7.72 26.13
N SER A 88 -7.82 7.46 26.07
CA SER A 88 -6.94 7.48 27.23
C SER A 88 -6.84 8.89 27.82
N VAL A 89 -6.59 9.91 26.99
CA VAL A 89 -6.53 11.31 27.45
C VAL A 89 -7.88 11.79 27.98
N ARG A 90 -8.99 11.42 27.33
CA ARG A 90 -10.36 11.72 27.81
C ARG A 90 -10.63 11.09 29.18
N THR A 91 -10.11 9.89 29.44
CA THR A 91 -10.23 9.22 30.74
C THR A 91 -9.43 9.97 31.82
N LEU A 92 -8.21 10.43 31.51
CA LEU A 92 -7.43 11.28 32.42
C LEU A 92 -8.11 12.63 32.68
N LYS A 93 -8.75 13.23 31.67
CA LYS A 93 -9.56 14.45 31.82
C LYS A 93 -10.73 14.24 32.79
N ARG A 94 -11.40 13.09 32.74
CA ARG A 94 -12.45 12.73 33.70
C ARG A 94 -11.91 12.60 35.13
N ALA A 95 -10.64 12.23 35.29
CA ALA A 95 -9.92 12.24 36.56
C ALA A 95 -9.39 13.63 37.00
N ARG A 96 -9.87 14.72 36.36
CA ARG A 96 -9.50 16.13 36.62
C ARG A 96 -8.07 16.53 36.21
N ILE A 97 -7.40 15.77 35.35
CA ILE A 97 -6.09 16.15 34.81
C ILE A 97 -6.30 17.10 33.61
N PRO A 98 -5.60 18.26 33.53
CA PRO A 98 -5.68 19.15 32.37
C PRO A 98 -5.25 18.47 31.06
N GLU A 99 -5.88 18.81 29.94
CA GLU A 99 -5.64 18.14 28.64
C GLU A 99 -4.15 18.11 28.22
N PRO A 100 -3.36 19.20 28.32
CA PRO A 100 -1.95 19.15 27.94
C PRO A 100 -1.11 18.22 28.83
N VAL A 101 -1.44 18.15 30.13
CA VAL A 101 -0.75 17.27 31.09
C VAL A 101 -1.13 15.81 30.84
N GLY A 102 -2.42 15.55 30.59
CA GLY A 102 -2.90 14.22 30.23
C GLY A 102 -2.27 13.71 28.93
N ALA A 103 -2.16 14.56 27.92
CA ALA A 103 -1.48 14.26 26.67
C ALA A 103 0.01 13.94 26.90
N ALA A 104 0.73 14.75 27.68
CA ALA A 104 2.13 14.49 28.02
C ALA A 104 2.32 13.13 28.71
N ILE A 105 1.47 12.81 29.69
CA ILE A 105 1.51 11.51 30.40
C ILE A 105 1.32 10.36 29.41
N VAL A 106 0.30 10.41 28.54
CA VAL A 106 0.01 9.34 27.59
C VAL A 106 1.14 9.16 26.57
N VAL A 107 1.68 10.26 26.02
CA VAL A 107 2.81 10.20 25.10
C VAL A 107 4.06 9.62 25.78
N LEU A 108 4.39 10.08 26.99
CA LEU A 108 5.53 9.54 27.74
C LEU A 108 5.36 8.06 28.08
N MET A 109 4.15 7.62 28.43
CA MET A 109 3.84 6.21 28.68
C MET A 109 4.06 5.35 27.43
N ILE A 110 3.62 5.80 26.26
CA ILE A 110 3.86 5.11 24.99
C ILE A 110 5.35 5.07 24.67
N VAL A 111 6.06 6.19 24.79
CA VAL A 111 7.51 6.25 24.56
C VAL A 111 8.26 5.32 25.50
N ALA A 112 7.88 5.28 26.78
CA ALA A 112 8.46 4.38 27.75
C ALA A 112 8.16 2.91 27.41
N ALA A 113 6.90 2.57 27.06
CA ALA A 113 6.52 1.21 26.71
C ALA A 113 7.28 0.70 25.46
N VAL A 114 7.34 1.51 24.41
CA VAL A 114 8.05 1.16 23.17
C VAL A 114 9.56 1.16 23.38
N GLY A 115 10.10 2.14 24.11
CA GLY A 115 11.54 2.23 24.39
C GLY A 115 12.04 1.08 25.26
N LEU A 116 11.34 0.77 26.35
CA LEU A 116 11.66 -0.38 27.20
C LEU A 116 11.45 -1.69 26.44
N GLY A 117 10.33 -1.84 25.73
CA GLY A 117 10.07 -3.02 24.89
C GLY A 117 11.17 -3.24 23.86
N GLY A 118 11.55 -2.21 23.11
CA GLY A 118 12.64 -2.27 22.13
C GLY A 118 13.98 -2.61 22.75
N TYR A 119 14.29 -2.04 23.92
CA TYR A 119 15.51 -2.36 24.66
C TYR A 119 15.56 -3.84 25.07
N PHE A 120 14.50 -4.37 25.70
CA PHE A 120 14.43 -5.78 26.11
C PHE A 120 14.42 -6.76 24.94
N LEU A 121 13.94 -6.33 23.78
CA LEU A 121 13.90 -7.16 22.57
C LEU A 121 15.18 -7.08 21.74
N THR A 122 16.11 -6.19 22.06
CA THR A 122 17.34 -6.01 21.28
C THR A 122 18.17 -7.29 21.25
N ASP A 123 18.43 -7.90 22.41
CA ASP A 123 19.24 -9.12 22.46
C ASP A 123 18.54 -10.31 21.77
N PRO A 124 17.25 -10.63 22.06
CA PRO A 124 16.52 -11.66 21.34
C PRO A 124 16.46 -11.45 19.82
N ALA A 125 16.24 -10.20 19.40
CA ALA A 125 16.14 -9.87 17.98
C ALA A 125 17.49 -10.06 17.28
N GLN A 126 18.60 -9.60 17.87
CA GLN A 126 19.93 -9.79 17.30
C GLN A 126 20.31 -11.26 17.23
N GLU A 127 20.02 -12.04 18.27
CA GLU A 127 20.26 -13.48 18.28
C GLU A 127 19.53 -14.17 17.12
N TRP A 128 18.26 -13.83 16.90
CA TRP A 128 17.49 -14.43 15.81
C TRP A 128 17.93 -13.94 14.43
N ILE A 129 18.17 -12.64 14.24
CA ILE A 129 18.59 -12.05 12.96
C ILE A 129 19.94 -12.64 12.52
N THR A 130 20.90 -12.79 13.43
CA THR A 130 22.22 -13.37 13.10
C THR A 130 22.13 -14.86 12.77
N LYS A 131 21.20 -15.59 13.39
CA LYS A 131 20.93 -17.00 13.10
C LYS A 131 20.01 -17.21 11.89
N ALA A 132 19.28 -16.20 11.43
CA ALA A 132 18.26 -16.33 10.40
C ALA A 132 18.75 -16.96 9.07
N PRO A 133 19.92 -16.61 8.50
CA PRO A 133 20.41 -17.28 7.28
C PRO A 133 20.65 -18.78 7.49
N GLN A 134 21.13 -19.16 8.68
CA GLN A 134 21.34 -20.56 9.06
C GLN A 134 20.01 -21.28 9.26
N SER A 135 19.02 -20.62 9.86
CA SER A 135 17.64 -21.12 10.01
C SER A 135 17.02 -21.47 8.66
N VAL A 136 17.19 -20.61 7.65
CA VAL A 136 16.72 -20.85 6.27
C VAL A 136 17.43 -22.04 5.64
N ALA A 137 18.76 -22.13 5.78
CA ALA A 137 19.53 -23.26 5.28
C ALA A 137 19.13 -24.59 5.95
N ALA A 138 18.94 -24.58 7.27
CA ALA A 138 18.51 -25.75 8.05
C ALA A 138 17.09 -26.20 7.68
N ALA A 139 16.18 -25.25 7.50
CA ALA A 139 14.82 -25.50 7.02
C ALA A 139 14.84 -26.21 5.66
N ASN A 140 15.65 -25.75 4.70
CA ASN A 140 15.79 -26.39 3.40
C ASN A 140 16.25 -27.86 3.50
N VAL A 141 17.18 -28.16 4.42
CA VAL A 141 17.64 -29.54 4.66
C VAL A 141 16.53 -30.40 5.28
N LYS A 142 15.81 -29.90 6.30
CA LYS A 142 14.70 -30.63 6.95
C LYS A 142 13.54 -30.87 5.98
N ILE A 143 13.14 -29.87 5.20
CA ILE A 143 12.11 -29.99 4.16
C ILE A 143 12.50 -31.05 3.13
N ARG A 144 13.77 -31.07 2.70
CA ARG A 144 14.27 -32.10 1.76
C ARG A 144 14.24 -33.50 2.37
N LYS A 145 14.53 -33.65 3.67
CA LYS A 145 14.40 -34.95 4.37
C LYS A 145 12.93 -35.40 4.47
N LEU A 146 11.99 -34.50 4.70
CA LEU A 146 10.55 -34.78 4.73
C LEU A 146 9.97 -35.09 3.34
N ARG A 147 10.55 -34.51 2.28
CA ARG A 147 10.19 -34.83 0.89
C ARG A 147 10.76 -36.15 0.39
N LYS A 148 11.85 -36.68 0.97
CA LYS A 148 12.47 -37.96 0.55
C LYS A 148 11.52 -39.17 0.64
N PRO A 149 10.72 -39.35 1.70
CA PRO A 149 9.68 -40.40 1.75
C PRO A 149 8.61 -40.24 0.67
N MET A 150 8.19 -39.00 0.38
CA MET A 150 7.22 -38.72 -0.69
C MET A 150 7.81 -38.96 -2.09
N GLU A 151 9.09 -38.64 -2.29
CA GLU A 151 9.85 -39.03 -3.48
C GLU A 151 10.06 -40.54 -3.56
N GLN A 152 10.15 -41.28 -2.46
CA GLN A 152 10.26 -42.74 -2.48
C GLN A 152 8.92 -43.40 -2.83
N VAL A 153 7.80 -42.83 -2.41
CA VAL A 153 6.45 -43.24 -2.84
C VAL A 153 6.21 -42.88 -4.31
N SER A 154 6.68 -41.71 -4.79
CA SER A 154 6.64 -41.38 -6.23
C SER A 154 7.65 -42.18 -7.04
N LYS A 155 8.82 -42.54 -6.48
CA LYS A 155 9.82 -43.41 -7.13
C LYS A 155 9.36 -44.86 -7.22
N SER A 156 8.48 -45.35 -6.35
CA SER A 156 7.83 -46.66 -6.56
C SER A 156 6.85 -46.64 -7.74
N ALA A 157 6.28 -45.49 -8.09
CA ALA A 157 5.50 -45.29 -9.32
C ALA A 157 6.40 -45.01 -10.55
N ASP A 158 7.51 -44.29 -10.39
CA ASP A 158 8.47 -43.96 -11.47
C ASP A 158 9.51 -45.07 -11.74
N GLN A 159 9.72 -46.04 -10.85
CA GLN A 159 10.64 -47.17 -11.08
C GLN A 159 10.09 -48.15 -12.13
N MET A 160 8.79 -48.08 -12.45
CA MET A 160 8.23 -48.74 -13.63
C MET A 160 8.51 -47.96 -14.94
N ALA A 161 8.95 -46.70 -14.86
CA ALA A 161 9.24 -45.83 -16.01
C ALA A 161 10.75 -45.54 -16.22
N ARG A 162 11.63 -45.85 -15.26
CA ARG A 162 13.08 -45.52 -15.30
C ARG A 162 14.01 -46.71 -15.52
N ALA A 163 13.55 -47.72 -16.25
CA ALA A 163 14.45 -48.66 -16.94
C ALA A 163 14.99 -48.12 -18.29
N ALA A 164 14.65 -46.87 -18.67
CA ALA A 164 14.90 -46.37 -20.03
C ALA A 164 15.95 -45.25 -20.19
N THR A 165 16.42 -44.54 -19.16
CA THR A 165 17.39 -43.44 -19.41
C THR A 165 18.31 -43.14 -18.23
N SER A 166 19.56 -43.57 -18.37
CA SER A 166 20.72 -43.12 -17.58
C SER A 166 21.28 -41.81 -18.14
N GLY A 167 21.70 -40.89 -17.27
CA GLY A 167 22.50 -39.73 -17.67
C GLY A 167 22.55 -38.62 -16.61
N SER A 168 23.59 -38.66 -15.76
CA SER A 168 23.82 -37.71 -14.67
C SER A 168 24.43 -36.38 -15.16
N SER A 169 24.05 -35.30 -14.48
CA SER A 169 24.46 -33.91 -14.71
C SER A 169 25.70 -33.49 -13.93
N SER A 170 26.48 -32.57 -14.51
CA SER A 170 27.51 -31.76 -13.84
C SER A 170 27.37 -30.29 -14.25
N SER A 171 27.26 -29.36 -13.30
CA SER A 171 27.36 -27.91 -13.57
C SER A 171 28.12 -27.21 -12.43
N PRO A 172 29.13 -26.36 -12.71
CA PRO A 172 29.87 -25.60 -11.70
C PRO A 172 29.20 -24.25 -11.34
N ARG A 173 29.46 -23.83 -10.10
CA ARG A 173 28.93 -22.67 -9.35
C ARG A 173 28.89 -21.34 -10.12
N PRO A 174 27.83 -20.52 -9.97
CA PRO A 174 27.86 -19.09 -10.28
C PRO A 174 28.69 -18.34 -9.22
N GLN A 175 29.65 -17.56 -9.68
CA GLN A 175 30.45 -16.64 -8.88
C GLN A 175 29.61 -15.39 -8.60
N GLU A 176 29.29 -15.18 -7.33
CA GLU A 176 28.52 -14.02 -6.87
C GLU A 176 29.44 -12.79 -6.81
N VAL A 177 29.21 -11.85 -7.72
CA VAL A 177 29.90 -10.56 -7.76
C VAL A 177 29.32 -9.69 -6.65
N THR A 178 30.02 -9.61 -5.52
CA THR A 178 29.79 -8.57 -4.51
C THR A 178 30.14 -7.22 -5.11
N LEU A 179 29.16 -6.59 -5.74
CA LEU A 179 29.18 -5.16 -6.02
C LEU A 179 29.30 -4.46 -4.66
N ALA A 180 30.48 -3.88 -4.42
CA ALA A 180 30.71 -2.93 -3.34
C ALA A 180 29.88 -1.66 -3.61
N GLY A 181 28.58 -1.76 -3.34
CA GLY A 181 27.77 -0.59 -3.02
C GLY A 181 28.19 -0.03 -1.66
N PRO A 182 27.79 1.21 -1.34
CA PRO A 182 28.03 1.81 -0.03
C PRO A 182 27.64 0.81 1.08
N THR A 183 28.47 0.71 2.11
CA THR A 183 28.35 -0.37 3.09
C THR A 183 26.93 -0.38 3.69
N LEU A 184 26.40 -1.58 3.96
CA LEU A 184 25.10 -1.76 4.62
C LEU A 184 25.00 -0.92 5.90
N MET A 185 26.12 -0.64 6.56
CA MET A 185 26.18 0.21 7.76
C MET A 185 25.97 1.69 7.48
N ASP A 186 26.53 2.25 6.41
CA ASP A 186 26.30 3.67 6.07
C ASP A 186 24.82 3.93 5.76
N ARG A 187 24.19 3.01 5.02
CA ARG A 187 22.74 3.07 4.77
C ARG A 187 21.91 2.85 6.03
N PHE A 188 22.36 1.98 6.94
CA PHE A 188 21.66 1.73 8.19
C PHE A 188 21.69 2.95 9.11
N VAL A 189 22.83 3.63 9.24
CA VAL A 189 22.96 4.84 10.06
C VAL A 189 22.14 6.00 9.50
N GLU A 190 22.22 6.25 8.18
CA GLU A 190 21.42 7.30 7.53
C GLU A 190 19.92 7.03 7.64
N THR A 191 19.49 5.79 7.40
CA THR A 191 18.08 5.38 7.52
C THR A 191 17.60 5.46 8.97
N SER A 192 18.45 5.12 9.94
CA SER A 192 18.12 5.19 11.37
C SER A 192 17.92 6.63 11.83
N ALA A 193 18.80 7.55 11.43
CA ALA A 193 18.67 8.96 11.80
C ALA A 193 17.41 9.60 11.21
N ALA A 194 17.13 9.36 9.91
CA ALA A 194 15.92 9.84 9.27
C ALA A 194 14.64 9.24 9.88
N PHE A 195 14.68 7.95 10.25
CA PHE A 195 13.58 7.30 10.96
C PHE A 195 13.34 7.90 12.34
N LEU A 196 14.40 8.12 13.14
CA LEU A 196 14.29 8.76 14.46
C LEU A 196 13.71 10.18 14.34
N ALA A 197 14.15 10.95 13.35
CA ALA A 197 13.60 12.28 13.09
C ALA A 197 12.10 12.22 12.77
N GLY A 198 11.67 11.29 11.90
CA GLY A 198 10.25 11.09 11.58
C GLY A 198 9.40 10.62 12.75
N VAL A 199 9.94 9.75 13.61
CA VAL A 199 9.30 9.33 14.88
C VAL A 199 9.14 10.53 15.80
N LEU A 200 10.20 11.32 16.00
CA LEU A 200 10.14 12.51 16.85
C LEU A 200 9.13 13.54 16.34
N GLU A 201 9.11 13.81 15.03
CA GLU A 201 8.12 14.70 14.40
C GLU A 201 6.69 14.19 14.65
N THR A 202 6.46 12.90 14.47
CA THR A 202 5.17 12.25 14.73
C THR A 202 4.76 12.40 16.20
N LEU A 203 5.69 12.17 17.15
CA LEU A 203 5.43 12.28 18.58
C LEU A 203 5.12 13.72 19.00
N VAL A 204 5.83 14.70 18.45
CA VAL A 204 5.59 16.13 18.71
C VAL A 204 4.21 16.53 18.17
N LEU A 205 3.89 16.15 16.92
CA LEU A 205 2.57 16.40 16.33
C LEU A 205 1.45 15.72 17.12
N LEU A 206 1.66 14.45 17.51
CA LEU A 206 0.74 13.69 18.34
C LEU A 206 0.48 14.38 19.67
N TYR A 207 1.53 14.86 20.36
CA TYR A 207 1.38 15.62 21.58
C TYR A 207 0.52 16.87 21.37
N PHE A 208 0.80 17.67 20.33
CA PHE A 208 0.01 18.87 20.04
C PHE A 208 -1.45 18.54 19.68
N LEU A 209 -1.69 17.46 18.92
CA LEU A 209 -3.03 17.00 18.57
C LEU A 209 -3.83 16.60 19.82
N LEU A 210 -3.24 15.79 20.70
CA LEU A 210 -3.86 15.35 21.96
C LEU A 210 -4.06 16.51 22.93
N ALA A 211 -3.07 17.40 23.07
CA ALA A 211 -3.12 18.54 23.98
C ALA A 211 -4.10 19.62 23.52
N SER A 212 -4.35 19.72 22.22
CA SER A 212 -5.35 20.64 21.64
C SER A 212 -6.78 20.18 21.91
N GLY A 213 -7.01 18.87 22.09
CA GLY A 213 -8.33 18.32 22.41
C GLY A 213 -9.43 18.83 21.48
N ASP A 214 -10.46 19.45 22.06
CA ASP A 214 -11.59 20.01 21.33
C ASP A 214 -11.27 21.35 20.63
N LEU A 215 -10.15 21.99 20.94
CA LEU A 215 -9.81 23.34 20.48
C LEU A 215 -9.66 23.40 18.95
N PHE A 216 -9.14 22.33 18.32
CA PHE A 216 -8.97 22.25 16.88
C PHE A 216 -10.34 22.24 16.16
N LEU A 217 -11.25 21.37 16.60
CA LEU A 217 -12.64 21.31 16.12
C LEU A 217 -13.38 22.64 16.37
N GLN A 218 -13.17 23.27 17.54
CA GLN A 218 -13.74 24.58 17.85
C GLN A 218 -13.21 25.70 16.94
N LYS A 219 -11.94 25.68 16.52
CA LYS A 219 -11.38 26.66 15.59
C LYS A 219 -11.84 26.45 14.15
N LEU A 220 -11.88 25.20 13.68
CA LEU A 220 -12.38 24.88 12.34
C LEU A 220 -13.83 25.35 12.12
N THR A 221 -14.66 25.25 13.16
CA THR A 221 -16.07 25.67 13.09
C THR A 221 -16.26 27.19 13.08
N LYS A 222 -15.26 27.95 13.55
CA LYS A 222 -15.28 29.42 13.43
C LYS A 222 -15.11 29.89 11.99
N MET A 223 -14.52 29.07 11.11
CA MET A 223 -14.31 29.41 9.68
C MET A 223 -15.54 29.13 8.79
N LEU A 224 -16.55 28.40 9.28
CA LEU A 224 -17.79 28.16 8.53
C LEU A 224 -18.76 29.36 8.65
N PRO A 225 -19.48 29.75 7.59
CA PRO A 225 -20.34 30.94 7.62
C PRO A 225 -21.72 30.76 8.30
N LEU A 226 -22.31 29.54 8.35
CA LEU A 226 -23.69 29.32 8.85
C LEU A 226 -23.77 28.47 10.13
N PHE A 227 -24.42 28.98 11.19
CA PHE A 227 -24.51 28.32 12.51
C PHE A 227 -25.21 26.95 12.51
N ARG A 228 -26.21 26.75 11.64
CA ARG A 228 -27.00 25.51 11.56
C ARG A 228 -26.19 24.35 10.96
N ASP A 229 -25.31 24.68 10.01
CA ASP A 229 -24.39 23.74 9.37
C ASP A 229 -23.20 23.41 10.29
N LYS A 230 -22.76 24.37 11.11
CA LYS A 230 -21.71 24.14 12.14
C LYS A 230 -22.09 23.03 13.11
N LYS A 231 -23.29 23.08 13.71
CA LYS A 231 -23.68 22.10 14.74
C LYS A 231 -23.79 20.69 14.16
N LYS A 232 -24.34 20.56 12.95
CA LYS A 232 -24.41 19.27 12.24
C LYS A 232 -23.03 18.75 11.85
N ALA A 233 -22.16 19.59 11.28
CA ALA A 233 -20.81 19.20 10.91
C ALA A 233 -19.97 18.76 12.12
N VAL A 234 -20.07 19.45 13.26
CA VAL A 234 -19.37 19.06 14.50
C VAL A 234 -19.90 17.75 15.05
N ALA A 235 -21.23 17.57 15.05
CA ALA A 235 -21.83 16.33 15.53
C ALA A 235 -21.33 15.14 14.70
N ILE A 236 -21.38 15.25 13.36
CA ILE A 236 -20.87 14.21 12.45
C ILE A 236 -19.37 13.99 12.67
N ALA A 237 -18.57 15.05 12.79
CA ALA A 237 -17.13 14.91 13.00
C ALA A 237 -16.81 14.18 14.32
N ARG A 238 -17.49 14.53 15.41
CA ARG A 238 -17.29 13.91 16.74
C ARG A 238 -17.78 12.47 16.77
N GLU A 239 -18.89 12.19 16.10
CA GLU A 239 -19.43 10.83 15.97
C GLU A 239 -18.45 9.95 15.20
N THR A 240 -17.99 10.41 14.03
CA THR A 240 -16.97 9.72 13.24
C THR A 240 -15.66 9.54 14.01
N GLU A 241 -15.18 10.59 14.70
CA GLU A 241 -13.98 10.51 15.55
C GLU A 241 -14.15 9.45 16.64
N THR A 242 -15.29 9.45 17.33
CA THR A 242 -15.55 8.50 18.44
C THR A 242 -15.66 7.07 17.92
N SER A 243 -16.34 6.85 16.80
CA SER A 243 -16.45 5.54 16.18
C SER A 243 -15.10 4.99 15.70
N ILE A 244 -14.28 5.83 15.05
CA ILE A 244 -12.93 5.43 14.61
C ILE A 244 -12.02 5.19 15.82
N SER A 245 -12.08 6.07 16.82
CA SER A 245 -11.30 5.95 18.05
C SER A 245 -11.61 4.65 18.79
N LEU A 246 -12.90 4.32 18.95
CA LEU A 246 -13.33 3.07 19.58
C LEU A 246 -12.86 1.87 18.78
N TYR A 247 -13.04 1.87 17.46
CA TYR A 247 -12.56 0.81 16.59
C TYR A 247 -11.05 0.58 16.72
N LEU A 248 -10.24 1.64 16.57
CA LEU A 248 -8.78 1.56 16.69
C LEU A 248 -8.34 1.09 18.07
N SER A 249 -8.99 1.58 19.14
CA SER A 249 -8.69 1.17 20.51
C SER A 249 -9.02 -0.30 20.76
N THR A 250 -10.15 -0.77 20.24
CA THR A 250 -10.54 -2.18 20.31
C THR A 250 -9.54 -3.05 19.56
N VAL A 251 -9.14 -2.67 18.34
CA VAL A 251 -8.12 -3.40 17.57
C VAL A 251 -6.78 -3.44 18.31
N ALA A 252 -6.31 -2.31 18.85
CA ALA A 252 -5.07 -2.28 19.62
C ALA A 252 -5.14 -3.16 20.88
N LEU A 253 -6.27 -3.16 21.58
CA LEU A 253 -6.48 -4.02 22.75
C LEU A 253 -6.46 -5.50 22.36
N ILE A 254 -7.12 -5.87 21.26
CA ILE A 254 -7.09 -7.23 20.72
C ILE A 254 -5.65 -7.65 20.43
N ASN A 255 -4.87 -6.84 19.71
CA ASN A 255 -3.48 -7.16 19.35
C ASN A 255 -2.57 -7.29 20.58
N VAL A 256 -2.78 -6.47 21.63
CA VAL A 256 -2.04 -6.59 22.90
C VAL A 256 -2.36 -7.90 23.60
N VAL A 257 -3.64 -8.27 23.68
CA VAL A 257 -4.09 -9.51 24.30
C VAL A 257 -3.60 -10.72 23.51
N GLU A 258 -3.69 -10.66 22.18
CA GLU A 258 -3.21 -11.71 21.28
C GLU A 258 -1.70 -11.91 21.38
N GLY A 259 -0.91 -10.84 21.37
CA GLY A 259 0.53 -10.91 21.63
C GLY A 259 0.87 -11.53 22.99
N GLY A 260 0.08 -11.22 24.03
CA GLY A 260 0.20 -11.86 25.35
C GLY A 260 -0.12 -13.36 25.32
N ILE A 261 -1.22 -13.76 24.67
CA ILE A 261 -1.61 -15.16 24.49
C ILE A 261 -0.51 -15.93 23.74
N ILE A 262 0.00 -15.38 22.64
CA ILE A 262 1.05 -16.01 21.86
C ILE A 262 2.35 -16.11 22.68
N THR A 263 2.71 -15.10 23.46
CA THR A 263 3.85 -15.18 24.39
C THR A 263 3.71 -16.39 25.33
N LEU A 264 2.53 -16.57 25.94
CA LEU A 264 2.27 -17.68 26.85
C LEU A 264 2.31 -19.03 26.15
N ILE A 265 1.77 -19.11 24.93
CA ILE A 265 1.81 -20.33 24.11
C ILE A 265 3.24 -20.69 23.73
N MET A 266 4.03 -19.72 23.27
CA MET A 266 5.44 -19.92 22.91
C MET A 266 6.25 -20.37 24.13
N TRP A 267 5.98 -19.79 25.29
CA TRP A 267 6.59 -20.23 26.55
C TRP A 267 6.20 -21.67 26.90
N ALA A 268 4.91 -22.03 26.79
CA ALA A 268 4.42 -23.38 27.06
C ALA A 268 4.97 -24.44 26.08
N LEU A 269 5.20 -24.07 24.82
CA LEU A 269 5.82 -24.92 23.81
C LEU A 269 7.35 -25.02 23.94
N GLY A 270 7.95 -24.30 24.90
CA GLY A 270 9.41 -24.28 25.11
C GLY A 270 10.18 -23.51 24.04
N MET A 271 9.52 -22.58 23.34
CA MET A 271 10.14 -21.77 22.30
C MET A 271 11.03 -20.67 22.92
N PRO A 272 12.30 -20.53 22.48
CA PRO A 272 13.18 -19.48 22.96
C PRO A 272 12.61 -18.09 22.67
N ASN A 273 12.89 -17.16 23.59
CA ASN A 273 12.48 -15.76 23.48
C ASN A 273 10.96 -15.59 23.23
N PRO A 274 10.07 -16.15 24.07
CA PRO A 274 8.62 -16.15 23.82
C PRO A 274 8.04 -14.73 23.66
N VAL A 275 8.57 -13.76 24.40
CA VAL A 275 8.16 -12.35 24.35
C VAL A 275 8.44 -11.73 22.98
N LEU A 276 9.53 -12.12 22.31
CA LEU A 276 9.85 -11.64 20.95
C LEU A 276 8.73 -11.98 19.98
N TRP A 277 8.23 -13.21 20.03
CA TRP A 277 7.16 -13.68 19.15
C TRP A 277 5.84 -12.98 19.43
N GLY A 278 5.45 -12.82 20.70
CA GLY A 278 4.24 -12.09 21.05
C GLY A 278 4.27 -10.62 20.64
N VAL A 279 5.44 -9.97 20.76
CA VAL A 279 5.60 -8.58 20.31
C VAL A 279 5.58 -8.48 18.78
N LEU A 280 6.18 -9.43 18.06
CA LEU A 280 6.04 -9.50 16.60
C LEU A 280 4.57 -9.62 16.20
N VAL A 281 3.79 -10.48 16.87
CA VAL A 281 2.35 -10.61 16.61
C VAL A 281 1.62 -9.27 16.84
N LEU A 282 1.83 -8.66 18.01
CA LEU A 282 1.22 -7.37 18.37
C LEU A 282 1.42 -6.30 17.28
N PHE A 283 2.63 -6.20 16.72
CA PHE A 283 2.94 -5.16 15.72
C PHE A 283 2.55 -5.56 14.29
N LEU A 284 2.78 -6.81 13.87
CA LEU A 284 2.53 -7.22 12.49
C LEU A 284 1.02 -7.30 12.19
N GLU A 285 0.19 -7.57 13.19
CA GLU A 285 -1.27 -7.68 12.99
C GLU A 285 -1.98 -6.35 12.79
N PHE A 286 -1.29 -5.21 12.94
CA PHE A 286 -1.82 -3.95 12.43
C PHE A 286 -1.87 -3.88 10.89
N ILE A 287 -1.18 -4.81 10.19
CA ILE A 287 -1.17 -4.88 8.72
C ILE A 287 -2.03 -6.09 8.28
N PRO A 288 -3.29 -5.87 7.85
CA PRO A 288 -4.20 -6.96 7.49
C PRO A 288 -3.62 -7.87 6.40
N TYR A 289 -3.85 -9.18 6.54
CA TYR A 289 -3.38 -10.27 5.66
C TYR A 289 -1.86 -10.47 5.60
N LEU A 290 -1.11 -9.38 5.41
CA LEU A 290 0.36 -9.40 5.38
C LEU A 290 0.94 -9.80 6.73
N GLY A 291 0.38 -9.28 7.83
CA GLY A 291 0.81 -9.62 9.18
C GLY A 291 0.78 -11.12 9.43
N ALA A 292 -0.40 -11.73 9.25
CA ALA A 292 -0.58 -13.17 9.43
C ALA A 292 0.29 -14.01 8.49
N LEU A 293 0.41 -13.62 7.21
CA LEU A 293 1.25 -14.33 6.25
C LEU A 293 2.72 -14.34 6.68
N VAL A 294 3.25 -13.16 7.07
CA VAL A 294 4.63 -13.02 7.53
C VAL A 294 4.83 -13.78 8.84
N LEU A 295 3.92 -13.66 9.80
CA LEU A 295 4.00 -14.34 11.10
C LEU A 295 4.03 -15.86 10.94
N VAL A 296 3.14 -16.43 10.13
CA VAL A 296 3.15 -17.88 9.85
C VAL A 296 4.50 -18.31 9.26
N GLY A 297 5.02 -17.57 8.28
CA GLY A 297 6.31 -17.89 7.66
C GLY A 297 7.47 -17.82 8.65
N VAL A 298 7.56 -16.73 9.41
CA VAL A 298 8.63 -16.48 10.37
C VAL A 298 8.56 -17.48 11.54
N LEU A 299 7.37 -17.74 12.09
CA LEU A 299 7.16 -18.71 13.17
C LEU A 299 7.48 -20.14 12.70
N THR A 300 7.08 -20.51 11.48
CA THR A 300 7.43 -21.82 10.90
C THR A 300 8.93 -21.97 10.75
N LEU A 301 9.60 -20.94 10.23
CA LEU A 301 11.05 -20.93 10.06
C LEU A 301 11.78 -21.04 11.41
N ALA A 302 11.32 -20.28 12.40
CA ALA A 302 11.86 -20.31 13.74
C ALA A 302 11.67 -21.68 14.41
N ALA A 303 10.49 -22.29 14.26
CA ALA A 303 10.20 -23.62 14.79
C ALA A 303 11.04 -24.71 14.13
N LEU A 304 11.22 -24.66 12.80
CA LEU A 304 12.11 -25.57 12.05
C LEU A 304 13.57 -25.48 12.50
N SER A 305 14.03 -24.29 12.85
CA SER A 305 15.40 -24.07 13.34
C SER A 305 15.59 -24.49 14.78
N THR A 306 14.54 -24.42 15.60
CA THR A 306 14.62 -24.65 17.05
C THR A 306 14.37 -26.10 17.42
N PHE A 307 13.36 -26.72 16.83
CA PHE A 307 12.88 -28.05 17.22
C PHE A 307 13.22 -29.10 16.17
N ASP A 308 13.52 -30.32 16.62
CA ASP A 308 13.68 -31.48 15.74
C ASP A 308 12.41 -32.34 15.63
N SER A 309 11.51 -32.22 16.60
CA SER A 309 10.21 -32.89 16.59
C SER A 309 9.25 -32.22 15.62
N VAL A 310 8.75 -32.98 14.64
CA VAL A 310 7.74 -32.52 13.67
C VAL A 310 6.49 -31.98 14.35
N GLY A 311 6.10 -32.57 15.49
CA GLY A 311 4.96 -32.10 16.28
C GLY A 311 5.13 -30.67 16.76
N HIS A 312 6.31 -30.32 17.32
CA HIS A 312 6.58 -28.96 17.78
C HIS A 312 6.74 -27.98 16.62
N ILE A 313 7.36 -28.43 15.52
CA ILE A 313 7.52 -27.63 14.30
C ILE A 313 6.17 -27.16 13.74
N ILE A 314 5.15 -28.04 13.77
CA ILE A 314 3.81 -27.72 13.28
C ILE A 314 3.00 -26.99 14.36
N ALA A 315 3.14 -27.38 15.63
CA ALA A 315 2.37 -26.81 16.74
C ALA A 315 2.58 -25.31 16.90
N VAL A 316 3.80 -24.81 16.70
CA VAL A 316 4.11 -23.37 16.80
C VAL A 316 3.27 -22.52 15.83
N PRO A 317 3.38 -22.64 14.49
CA PRO A 317 2.58 -21.85 13.57
C PRO A 317 1.09 -22.22 13.62
N ALA A 318 0.74 -23.48 13.91
CA ALA A 318 -0.66 -23.90 14.04
C ALA A 318 -1.33 -23.22 15.24
N SER A 319 -0.63 -23.07 16.37
CA SER A 319 -1.16 -22.39 17.55
C SER A 319 -1.46 -20.91 17.26
N TYR A 320 -0.56 -20.22 16.54
CA TYR A 320 -0.81 -18.87 16.06
C TYR A 320 -2.04 -18.80 15.16
N LEU A 321 -2.15 -19.69 14.17
CA LEU A 321 -3.31 -19.75 13.28
C LEU A 321 -4.61 -20.01 14.03
N VAL A 322 -4.61 -20.90 15.02
CA VAL A 322 -5.81 -21.17 15.84
C VAL A 322 -6.22 -19.91 16.60
N VAL A 323 -5.28 -19.22 17.24
CA VAL A 323 -5.57 -17.95 17.95
C VAL A 323 -6.09 -16.89 16.97
N ASN A 324 -5.43 -16.71 15.84
CA ASN A 324 -5.83 -15.74 14.82
C ASN A 324 -7.22 -16.05 14.22
N LEU A 325 -7.54 -17.33 14.00
CA LEU A 325 -8.88 -17.75 13.56
C LEU A 325 -9.94 -17.50 14.63
N LEU A 326 -9.64 -17.78 15.90
CA LEU A 326 -10.54 -17.44 17.00
C LEU A 326 -10.75 -15.93 17.09
N GLN A 327 -9.69 -15.14 16.89
CA GLN A 327 -9.78 -13.69 16.85
C GLN A 327 -10.68 -13.21 15.70
N ALA A 328 -10.47 -13.73 14.50
CA ALA A 328 -11.21 -13.33 13.30
C ALA A 328 -12.69 -13.73 13.34
N TYR A 329 -13.00 -14.94 13.80
CA TYR A 329 -14.36 -15.51 13.74
C TYR A 329 -15.17 -15.40 15.03
N VAL A 330 -14.52 -15.21 16.19
CA VAL A 330 -15.21 -15.15 17.49
C VAL A 330 -15.05 -13.78 18.14
N VAL A 331 -13.81 -13.34 18.33
CA VAL A 331 -13.54 -12.11 19.10
C VAL A 331 -13.99 -10.86 18.35
N THR A 332 -13.64 -10.76 17.07
CA THR A 332 -13.94 -9.57 16.26
C THR A 332 -15.45 -9.34 16.10
N PRO A 333 -16.27 -10.35 15.73
CA PRO A 333 -17.71 -10.16 15.63
C PRO A 333 -18.37 -9.88 16.99
N LEU A 334 -17.86 -10.44 18.09
CA LEU A 334 -18.44 -10.22 19.42
C LEU A 334 -18.17 -8.80 19.96
N LEU A 335 -17.05 -8.20 19.58
CA LEU A 335 -16.66 -6.86 20.02
C LEU A 335 -17.14 -5.74 19.08
N LEU A 336 -17.35 -6.03 17.80
CA LEU A 336 -17.70 -5.04 16.77
C LEU A 336 -19.10 -5.21 16.16
N GLY A 337 -19.76 -6.35 16.38
CA GLY A 337 -21.14 -6.60 15.99
C GLY A 337 -22.15 -6.09 16.99
#